data_AF-A0A1F2YRI6-F1
#
_entry.id   AF-A0A1F2YRI6-F1
#
_cell.length_a   1.000
_cell.length_b   1.000
_cell.length_c   1.000
_cell.angle_alpha   90.00
_cell.angle_beta   90.00
_cell.angle_gamma   90.00
#
_symmetry.space_group_name_H-M   'P 1'
#
loop_
_entity.id
_entity.type
_entity.pdbx_description
1 polymer ?
#
loop_
_entity_poly.entity_id
_entity_poly.type
_entity_poly.pdbx_seq_one_letter_code
_entity_poly.pdbx_strand_id
1 'polypeptide(L)'
;MADMGATVQKSYDVLRNGRGEICIIIDHRPSSPETPSILFSGPDAALERRPDETVFLPAFPEHFLETAKTCDSILVVEVTDISPEELSGTKDLPKNHISRIYDAKVSHE
;
A
#
# COMPACT_ATOMS: atom_id res chain seq x y z
N MET A 1 -12.92 -0.78 -25.14
CA MET A 1 -12.37 -1.74 -24.16
C MET A 1 -11.60 -0.91 -23.17
N ALA A 2 -12.08 -0.77 -21.93
CA ALA A 2 -11.28 -0.18 -20.88
C ALA A 2 -10.14 -1.16 -20.59
N ASP A 3 -8.91 -0.71 -20.76
CA ASP A 3 -7.73 -1.41 -20.27
C ASP A 3 -7.89 -1.50 -18.76
N MET A 4 -8.15 -2.70 -18.20
CA MET A 4 -8.12 -2.89 -16.76
C MET A 4 -6.68 -2.62 -16.33
N GLY A 5 -6.44 -1.43 -15.77
CA GLY A 5 -5.11 -0.89 -15.52
C GLY A 5 -4.46 -1.55 -14.32
N ALA A 6 -4.18 -2.84 -14.40
CA ALA A 6 -3.44 -3.54 -13.37
C ALA A 6 -1.97 -3.16 -13.49
N THR A 7 -1.41 -2.59 -12.42
CA THR A 7 -0.03 -2.10 -12.40
C THR A 7 0.74 -2.78 -11.28
N VAL A 8 2.02 -3.04 -11.49
CA VAL A 8 2.89 -3.65 -10.47
C VAL A 8 3.67 -2.55 -9.77
N GLN A 9 3.58 -2.50 -8.44
CA GLN A 9 4.44 -1.66 -7.61
C GLN A 9 5.76 -2.41 -7.36
N LYS A 10 6.85 -1.98 -8.00
CA LYS A 10 8.15 -2.67 -7.91
C LYS A 10 8.85 -2.48 -6.57
N SER A 11 8.62 -1.35 -5.90
CA SER A 11 9.24 -1.00 -4.63
C SER A 11 8.22 -0.27 -3.78
N TYR A 12 8.06 -0.70 -2.54
CA TYR A 12 7.15 -0.13 -1.56
C TYR A 12 7.65 -0.51 -0.16
N ASP A 13 7.30 0.29 0.83
CA ASP A 13 7.64 0.02 2.22
C ASP A 13 6.41 -0.48 2.99
N VAL A 14 6.66 -1.37 3.96
CA VAL A 14 5.64 -1.85 4.89
C VAL A 14 6.11 -1.55 6.31
N LEU A 15 5.26 -0.86 7.06
CA LEU A 15 5.52 -0.47 8.45
C LEU A 15 4.44 -1.07 9.35
N ARG A 16 4.82 -1.40 10.60
CA ARG A 16 3.90 -1.81 11.66
C ARG A 16 4.21 -1.04 12.91
N ASN A 17 3.17 -0.46 13.52
CA ASN A 17 3.33 0.24 14.79
C ASN A 17 3.23 -0.73 15.99
N GLY A 18 3.45 -0.22 17.20
CA GLY A 18 3.40 -1.03 18.44
C GLY A 18 2.01 -1.61 18.77
N ARG A 19 0.95 -1.22 18.05
CA ARG A 19 -0.41 -1.74 18.20
C ARG A 19 -0.75 -2.81 17.17
N GLY A 20 0.17 -3.16 16.27
CA GLY A 20 -0.08 -4.11 15.20
C GLY A 20 -0.82 -3.51 14.00
N GLU A 21 -0.97 -2.19 13.91
CA GLU A 21 -1.53 -1.54 12.72
C GLU A 21 -0.48 -1.48 11.62
N ILE A 22 -0.88 -1.77 10.39
CA ILE A 22 0.00 -1.82 9.23
C ILE A 22 -0.19 -0.57 8.38
N CYS A 23 0.93 -0.05 7.86
CA CYS A 23 0.97 0.99 6.86
C CYS A 23 1.78 0.49 5.65
N ILE A 24 1.27 0.71 4.45
CA ILE A 24 2.02 0.53 3.19
C ILE A 24 2.27 1.88 2.54
N ILE A 25 3.45 2.05 1.93
CA ILE A 25 3.84 3.28 1.25
C ILE A 25 4.09 2.96 -0.21
N ILE A 26 3.31 3.56 -1.10
CA ILE A 26 3.34 3.30 -2.55
C ILE A 26 3.51 4.60 -3.34
N ASP A 27 3.88 4.49 -4.61
CA ASP A 27 3.91 5.64 -5.50
C ASP A 27 2.51 6.23 -5.71
N HIS A 28 2.43 7.55 -5.74
CA HIS A 28 1.21 8.29 -6.02
C HIS A 28 0.58 7.89 -7.35
N ARG A 29 -0.75 7.78 -7.35
CA ARG A 29 -1.54 7.45 -8.55
C ARG A 29 -2.54 8.57 -8.89
N PRO A 30 -2.78 8.84 -10.20
CA PRO A 30 -3.58 9.98 -10.64
C PRO A 30 -5.00 10.02 -10.08
N SER A 31 -5.62 8.85 -9.93
CA SER A 31 -7.02 8.72 -9.52
C SER A 31 -7.15 8.59 -8.02
N SER A 32 -8.20 9.16 -7.43
CA SER A 32 -8.58 8.88 -6.04
C SER A 32 -9.12 7.46 -5.87
N PRO A 33 -8.77 6.77 -4.77
CA PRO A 33 -9.42 5.49 -4.45
C PRO A 33 -10.92 5.73 -4.19
N GLU A 34 -11.75 4.74 -4.51
CA GLU A 34 -13.20 4.78 -4.26
C GLU A 34 -13.58 3.90 -3.09
N THR A 35 -13.38 2.59 -3.26
CA THR A 35 -13.65 1.58 -2.24
C THR A 35 -12.39 0.73 -2.09
N PRO A 36 -11.31 1.30 -1.54
CA PRO A 36 -10.03 0.63 -1.50
C PRO A 36 -10.10 -0.65 -0.65
N SER A 37 -9.69 -1.76 -1.23
CA SER A 37 -9.53 -3.07 -0.59
C SER A 37 -8.15 -3.64 -0.87
N ILE A 38 -7.63 -4.41 0.07
CA ILE A 38 -6.42 -5.20 -0.13
C ILE A 38 -6.74 -6.67 0.06
N LEU A 39 -6.39 -7.45 -0.95
CA LEU A 39 -6.50 -8.91 -0.95
C LEU A 39 -5.10 -9.51 -0.82
N PHE A 40 -4.96 -10.54 0.01
CA PHE A 40 -3.71 -11.26 0.21
C PHE A 40 -3.79 -12.65 -0.43
N SER A 41 -2.78 -13.03 -1.22
CA SER A 41 -2.64 -14.35 -1.81
C SER A 41 -1.23 -14.87 -1.55
N GLY A 42 -1.08 -15.66 -0.48
CA GLY A 42 0.23 -16.14 -0.04
C GLY A 42 1.17 -14.98 0.31
N PRO A 43 2.36 -14.88 -0.33
CA PRO A 43 3.29 -13.78 -0.11
C PRO A 43 2.94 -12.51 -0.91
N ASP A 44 1.92 -12.52 -1.76
CA ASP A 44 1.56 -11.39 -2.60
C ASP A 44 0.30 -10.70 -2.10
N ALA A 45 0.15 -9.41 -2.43
CA ALA A 45 -1.08 -8.67 -2.19
C ALA A 45 -1.53 -7.89 -3.43
N ALA A 46 -2.84 -7.67 -3.53
CA ALA A 46 -3.47 -6.84 -4.54
C ALA A 46 -4.26 -5.73 -3.85
N LEU A 47 -3.86 -4.48 -4.07
CA LEU A 47 -4.59 -3.30 -3.64
C LEU A 47 -5.54 -2.88 -4.75
N GLU A 48 -6.82 -3.18 -4.58
CA GLU A 48 -7.91 -2.71 -5.43
C GLU A 48 -8.29 -1.31 -4.99
N ARG A 49 -7.95 -0.28 -5.77
CA ARG A 49 -8.25 1.12 -5.41
C ARG A 49 -9.62 1.55 -5.92
N ARG A 50 -9.96 1.06 -7.10
CA ARG A 50 -11.18 1.33 -7.89
C ARG A 50 -11.53 0.04 -8.64
N PRO A 51 -12.76 -0.11 -9.15
CA PRO A 51 -13.16 -1.30 -9.91
C PRO A 51 -12.28 -1.62 -11.15
N ASP A 52 -11.59 -0.62 -11.69
CA ASP A 52 -10.73 -0.69 -12.86
C ASP A 52 -9.24 -0.41 -12.56
N GLU A 53 -8.88 -0.24 -11.29
CA GLU A 53 -7.52 0.11 -10.86
C GLU A 53 -7.04 -0.83 -9.74
N THR A 54 -6.13 -1.74 -10.10
CA THR A 54 -5.47 -2.67 -9.17
C THR A 54 -3.97 -2.42 -9.15
N VAL A 55 -3.40 -2.37 -7.96
CA VAL A 55 -1.96 -2.30 -7.72
C VAL A 55 -1.49 -3.62 -7.13
N PHE A 56 -0.67 -4.36 -7.86
CA PHE A 56 -0.02 -5.56 -7.35
C PHE A 56 1.18 -5.18 -6.50
N LEU A 57 1.22 -5.76 -5.30
CA LEU A 57 2.24 -5.61 -4.27
C LEU A 57 2.94 -6.97 -4.08
N PRO A 58 3.94 -7.29 -4.92
CA PRO A 58 4.62 -8.58 -4.85
C PRO A 58 5.48 -8.68 -3.58
N ALA A 59 5.67 -9.90 -3.07
CA ALA A 59 6.59 -10.21 -1.98
C ALA A 59 6.37 -9.38 -0.70
N PHE A 60 5.13 -9.31 -0.23
CA PHE A 60 4.77 -8.74 1.06
C PHE A 60 5.55 -9.45 2.18
N PRO A 61 6.25 -8.72 3.08
CA PRO A 61 7.21 -9.38 3.96
C PRO A 61 6.49 -10.30 4.96
N GLU A 62 6.99 -11.54 5.09
CA GLU A 62 6.29 -12.61 5.82
C GLU A 62 5.93 -12.25 7.27
N HIS A 63 6.78 -11.50 7.95
CA HIS A 63 6.57 -11.07 9.34
C HIS A 63 5.41 -10.06 9.51
N PHE A 64 4.90 -9.49 8.42
CA PHE A 64 3.68 -8.67 8.43
C PHE A 64 2.43 -9.47 8.02
N LEU A 65 2.57 -10.60 7.30
CA LEU A 65 1.41 -11.38 6.82
C LEU A 65 0.52 -11.88 7.96
N GLU A 66 1.12 -12.35 9.07
CA GLU A 66 0.35 -12.78 10.24
C GLU A 66 -0.44 -11.62 10.86
N THR A 67 0.16 -10.43 10.90
CA THR A 67 -0.51 -9.23 11.41
C THR A 67 -1.64 -8.82 10.45
N ALA A 68 -1.37 -8.81 9.15
CA ALA A 68 -2.34 -8.42 8.12
C ALA A 68 -3.61 -9.28 8.13
N LYS A 69 -3.49 -10.56 8.46
CA LYS A 69 -4.64 -11.48 8.62
C LYS A 69 -5.58 -11.11 9.76
N THR A 70 -5.16 -10.24 10.68
CA THR A 70 -5.95 -9.84 11.86
C THR A 70 -6.42 -8.40 11.84
N CYS A 71 -5.99 -7.61 10.84
CA CYS A 71 -6.35 -6.22 10.70
C CYS A 71 -7.62 -6.07 9.87
N ASP A 72 -8.54 -5.20 10.28
CA ASP A 72 -9.71 -4.84 9.48
C ASP A 72 -9.36 -3.90 8.31
N SER A 73 -8.29 -3.12 8.47
CA SER A 73 -7.79 -2.19 7.46
C SER A 73 -6.27 -2.05 7.51
N ILE A 74 -5.72 -1.58 6.40
CA ILE A 74 -4.32 -1.16 6.26
C ILE A 74 -4.28 0.29 5.82
N LEU A 75 -3.43 1.07 6.48
CA LEU A 75 -3.19 2.45 6.07
C LEU A 75 -2.35 2.45 4.79
N VAL A 76 -2.82 3.13 3.75
CA VAL A 76 -2.10 3.32 2.50
C VAL A 76 -1.65 4.76 2.41
N VAL A 77 -0.35 4.96 2.23
CA VAL A 77 0.27 6.27 2.02
C VAL A 77 0.79 6.31 0.60
N GLU A 78 0.28 7.26 -0.19
CA GLU A 78 0.81 7.57 -1.50
C GLU A 78 1.83 8.69 -1.41
N VAL A 79 3.00 8.49 -2.02
CA VAL A 79 4.07 9.50 -2.08
C VAL A 79 4.43 9.87 -3.50
N THR A 80 4.80 11.14 -3.72
CA THR A 80 5.36 11.66 -4.97
C THR A 80 6.85 11.91 -4.80
N ASP A 81 7.64 11.50 -5.80
CA ASP A 81 9.06 11.87 -5.97
C ASP A 81 9.82 11.89 -4.64
N ILE A 82 10.00 10.72 -4.02
CA ILE A 82 10.92 10.56 -2.89
C ILE A 82 12.13 9.79 -3.38
N SER A 83 13.30 10.41 -3.33
CA SER A 83 14.52 9.69 -3.68
C SER A 83 14.88 8.69 -2.57
N PRO A 84 15.51 7.54 -2.89
CA PRO A 84 16.02 6.63 -1.87
C PRO A 84 16.96 7.30 -0.85
N GLU A 85 17.65 8.37 -1.28
CA GLU A 85 18.54 9.18 -0.44
C GLU A 85 17.76 9.98 0.62
N GLU A 86 16.59 10.52 0.25
CA GLU A 86 15.69 11.24 1.16
C GLU A 86 15.03 10.30 2.17
N LEU A 87 14.75 9.05 1.80
CA LEU A 87 14.24 8.02 2.72
C LEU A 87 15.32 7.50 3.69
N SER A 88 16.56 7.34 3.20
CA SER A 88 17.67 6.72 3.96
C SER A 88 18.14 7.52 5.17
N GLY A 89 17.82 8.82 5.24
CA GLY A 89 18.28 9.72 6.30
C GLY A 89 17.24 10.09 7.36
N THR A 90 15.96 9.74 7.17
CA THR A 90 14.86 10.25 8.00
C THR A 90 14.15 9.15 8.75
N LYS A 91 13.92 9.36 10.06
CA LYS A 91 13.08 8.47 10.87
C LYS A 91 11.59 8.60 10.52
N ASP A 92 11.21 9.71 9.89
CA ASP A 92 9.85 10.06 9.50
C ASP A 92 9.80 10.36 7.99
N LEU A 93 8.72 9.93 7.32
CA LEU A 93 8.43 10.36 5.96
C LEU A 93 8.35 11.90 5.88
N PRO A 94 9.15 12.58 5.04
CA PRO A 94 9.03 14.01 4.85
C PRO A 94 7.63 14.35 4.32
N LYS A 95 6.86 15.07 5.14
CA LYS A 95 5.42 15.34 4.90
C LYS A 95 5.12 15.98 3.56
N ASN A 96 6.07 16.68 2.96
CA ASN A 96 5.93 17.36 1.68
C ASN A 96 5.79 16.41 0.49
N HIS A 97 6.11 15.12 0.68
CA HIS A 97 6.01 14.10 -0.38
C HIS A 97 4.76 13.25 -0.25
N ILE A 98 3.97 13.41 0.83
CA ILE A 98 2.73 12.66 1.03
C ILE A 98 1.64 13.28 0.16
N SER A 99 1.22 12.55 -0.87
CA SER A 99 0.13 12.94 -1.76
C SER A 99 -1.24 12.50 -1.24
N ARG A 100 -1.32 11.33 -0.60
CA ARG A 100 -2.58 10.80 -0.08
C ARG A 100 -2.37 9.84 1.08
N ILE A 101 -3.34 9.80 1.99
CA ILE A 101 -3.46 8.79 3.04
C ILE A 101 -4.90 8.28 3.04
N TYR A 102 -5.10 6.96 3.06
CA TYR A 102 -6.43 6.34 3.14
C TYR A 102 -6.36 4.94 3.74
N ASP A 103 -7.46 4.47 4.32
CA ASP A 103 -7.60 3.09 4.77
C ASP A 103 -8.07 2.20 3.62
N ALA A 104 -7.35 1.12 3.36
CA ALA A 104 -7.81 0.02 2.52
C ALA A 104 -8.36 -1.10 3.41
N LYS A 105 -9.59 -1.55 3.15
CA LYS A 105 -10.18 -2.67 3.89
C LYS A 105 -9.42 -3.96 3.58
N VAL A 106 -9.12 -4.76 4.58
CA VAL A 106 -8.58 -6.09 4.34
C VAL A 106 -9.75 -7.00 3.93
N SER A 107 -9.64 -7.57 2.73
CA SER A 107 -10.53 -8.61 2.24
C SER A 107 -9.86 -9.95 2.51
N HIS A 108 -10.53 -10.80 3.28
CA HIS A 108 -10.13 -12.20 3.45
C HIS A 108 -10.94 -13.04 2.47
N GLU A 109 -10.26 -13.86 1.65
CA GLU A 109 -10.90 -14.97 0.92
C GLU A 109 -11.35 -16.09 1.86
#